data_AF-A0A497PLU6-F1
#
_entry.id   AF-A0A497PLU6-F1
#
_cell.length_a   1.000
_cell.length_b   1.000
_cell.length_c   1.000
_cell.angle_alpha   90.00
_cell.angle_beta   90.00
_cell.angle_gamma   90.00
#
_symmetry.space_group_name_H-M   'P 1'
#
loop_
_entity.id
_entity.type
_entity.pdbx_description
1 polymer ?
#
loop_
_entity_poly.entity_id
_entity_poly.type
_entity_poly.pdbx_seq_one_letter_code
_entity_poly.pdbx_strand_id
1 'polypeptide(L)'
;MNNGDEEKWIEERLKKLSNRTKNSVEELRNAFDSIVEIYKNDPQLQKKSDLYKYALEVLISRTVFKPSLTTYKLVLFGDTGKLITRSNRAMRMVFGYGNIDGKNMVVKLIFREDMVDTELDMMRIYECSLSQSTKDSRIMFVTKDSTFALKQPLMPEQQRSLLAKMGFDVITSATARTNISAVDGNGRTDAFDMKIFEGTINQVRSGMRSNGTQWTVYDIVDSEISEASIIEPLTVWVPQPFAEYSEGDRVCCVGTTKLMKRQDQGEYVVMNAISVIPIVVMHEE
;
A
#
# COMPACT_ATOMS: atom_id res chain seq x y z
N MET A 1 33.07 -35.60 10.50
CA MET A 1 32.72 -35.27 11.89
C MET A 1 31.98 -36.49 12.44
N ASN A 2 32.19 -36.86 13.71
CA ASN A 2 31.34 -37.89 14.32
C ASN A 2 29.95 -37.29 14.59
N ASN A 3 28.91 -38.12 14.67
CA ASN A 3 27.51 -37.67 14.85
C ASN A 3 27.32 -36.68 16.02
N GLY A 4 28.11 -36.81 17.10
CA GLY A 4 28.05 -35.89 18.25
C GLY A 4 28.68 -34.50 18.02
N ASP A 5 29.62 -34.38 17.08
CA ASP A 5 30.28 -33.11 16.76
C ASP A 5 29.40 -32.23 15.85
N GLU A 6 28.63 -32.86 14.96
CA GLU A 6 27.71 -32.17 14.05
C GLU A 6 26.55 -31.55 14.81
N GLU A 7 26.01 -32.27 15.79
CA GLU A 7 24.88 -31.81 16.60
C GLU A 7 25.26 -30.61 17.49
N LYS A 8 26.44 -30.69 18.10
CA LYS A 8 27.03 -29.59 18.86
C LYS A 8 27.32 -28.37 17.97
N TRP A 9 27.79 -28.62 16.74
CA TRP A 9 28.03 -27.58 15.75
C TRP A 9 26.74 -26.84 15.35
N ILE A 10 25.62 -27.56 15.16
CA ILE A 10 24.30 -26.98 14.88
C ILE A 10 23.83 -26.13 16.07
N GLU A 11 23.82 -26.70 17.27
CA GLU A 11 23.37 -26.03 18.49
C GLU A 11 24.11 -24.70 18.76
N GLU A 12 25.43 -24.69 18.59
CA GLU A 12 26.23 -23.45 18.71
C GLU A 12 25.80 -22.36 17.71
N ARG A 13 25.39 -22.76 16.51
CA ARG A 13 24.97 -21.84 15.45
C ARG A 13 23.54 -21.36 15.64
N LEU A 14 22.63 -22.22 16.08
CA LEU A 14 21.28 -21.83 16.46
C LEU A 14 21.30 -20.85 17.65
N LYS A 15 22.16 -21.05 18.65
CA LYS A 15 22.34 -20.08 19.75
C LYS A 15 22.87 -18.73 19.28
N LYS A 16 23.88 -18.72 18.40
CA LYS A 16 24.38 -17.47 17.79
C LYS A 16 23.30 -16.76 16.98
N LEU A 17 22.49 -17.52 16.25
CA LEU A 17 21.41 -17.00 15.44
C LEU A 17 20.27 -16.43 16.30
N SER A 18 19.88 -17.15 17.36
CA SER A 18 18.92 -16.72 18.39
C SER A 18 19.31 -15.38 19.00
N ASN A 19 20.56 -15.24 19.44
CA ASN A 19 21.09 -13.99 19.97
C ASN A 19 21.01 -12.83 18.97
N ARG A 20 21.15 -13.11 17.67
CA ARG A 20 21.12 -12.10 16.62
C ARG A 20 19.69 -11.72 16.20
N THR A 21 18.78 -12.67 16.10
CA THR A 21 17.43 -12.46 15.53
C THR A 21 16.34 -12.35 16.59
N LYS A 22 16.65 -12.55 17.87
CA LYS A 22 15.71 -12.59 19.01
C LYS A 22 14.64 -13.69 18.94
N ASN A 23 14.79 -14.66 18.02
CA ASN A 23 13.96 -15.86 18.01
C ASN A 23 14.44 -16.82 19.11
N SER A 24 13.55 -17.66 19.64
CA SER A 24 13.96 -18.72 20.56
C SER A 24 14.79 -19.78 19.84
N VAL A 25 15.69 -20.45 20.56
CA VAL A 25 16.49 -21.56 20.00
C VAL A 25 15.57 -22.69 19.52
N GLU A 26 14.46 -22.93 20.21
CA GLU A 26 13.49 -23.97 19.90
C GLU A 26 12.74 -23.69 18.59
N GLU A 27 12.28 -22.46 18.36
CA GLU A 27 11.69 -22.07 17.06
C GLU A 27 12.67 -22.24 15.91
N LEU A 28 13.92 -21.82 16.11
CA LEU A 28 14.98 -21.96 15.10
C LEU A 28 15.30 -23.43 14.84
N ARG A 29 15.23 -24.28 15.87
CA ARG A 29 15.44 -25.72 15.75
C ARG A 29 14.33 -26.40 14.95
N ASN A 30 13.07 -26.11 15.28
CA ASN A 30 11.92 -26.64 14.54
C ASN A 30 11.95 -26.22 13.06
N ALA A 31 12.35 -24.98 12.78
CA ALA A 31 12.53 -24.49 11.42
C ALA A 31 13.69 -25.19 10.70
N PHE A 32 14.81 -25.43 11.38
CA PHE A 32 15.94 -26.19 10.85
C PHE A 32 15.52 -27.62 10.47
N ASP A 33 14.89 -28.34 11.40
CA ASP A 33 14.48 -29.74 11.20
C ASP A 33 13.44 -29.85 10.06
N SER A 34 12.54 -28.87 9.94
CA SER A 34 11.60 -28.78 8.81
C SER A 34 12.32 -28.61 7.46
N ILE A 35 13.39 -27.82 7.39
CA ILE A 35 14.18 -27.66 6.16
C ILE A 35 14.93 -28.96 5.84
N VAL A 36 15.54 -29.60 6.84
CA VAL A 36 16.21 -30.90 6.67
C VAL A 36 15.25 -31.93 6.08
N GLU A 37 14.03 -32.01 6.60
CA GLU A 37 13.02 -32.96 6.14
C GLU A 37 12.60 -32.73 4.67
N ILE A 38 12.52 -31.47 4.24
CA ILE A 38 12.22 -31.12 2.84
C ILE A 38 13.33 -31.60 1.88
N TYR A 39 14.59 -31.44 2.27
CA TYR A 39 15.74 -31.68 1.40
C TYR A 39 16.45 -33.02 1.62
N LYS A 40 15.99 -33.88 2.54
CA LYS A 40 16.66 -35.15 2.89
C LYS A 40 16.84 -36.13 1.73
N ASN A 41 15.98 -36.04 0.72
CA ASN A 41 15.98 -36.91 -0.45
C ASN A 41 16.59 -36.22 -1.70
N ASP A 42 17.17 -35.04 -1.55
CA ASP A 42 17.77 -34.33 -2.67
C ASP A 42 19.03 -35.08 -3.17
N PRO A 43 19.12 -35.42 -4.47
CA PRO A 43 20.23 -36.20 -5.01
C PRO A 43 21.59 -35.46 -4.92
N GLN A 44 21.61 -34.15 -4.73
CA GLN A 44 22.83 -33.37 -4.53
C GLN A 44 23.26 -33.28 -3.04
N LEU A 45 22.37 -33.63 -2.10
CA LEU A 45 22.60 -33.52 -0.65
C LEU A 45 22.66 -34.91 0.04
N GLN A 46 23.26 -35.88 -0.63
CA GLN A 46 23.33 -37.29 -0.18
C GLN A 46 24.11 -37.46 1.15
N LYS A 47 25.03 -36.54 1.46
CA LYS A 47 25.77 -36.57 2.73
C LYS A 47 25.03 -35.75 3.78
N LYS A 48 24.81 -36.36 4.95
CA LYS A 48 24.19 -35.71 6.12
C LYS A 48 24.84 -34.36 6.48
N SER A 49 26.17 -34.28 6.44
CA SER A 49 26.91 -33.04 6.72
C SER A 49 26.62 -31.91 5.72
N ASP A 50 26.43 -32.25 4.44
CA ASP A 50 26.15 -31.29 3.38
C ASP A 50 24.70 -30.82 3.46
N LEU A 51 23.77 -31.74 3.73
CA LEU A 51 22.37 -31.44 4.02
C LEU A 51 22.22 -30.48 5.21
N TYR A 52 22.92 -30.75 6.32
CA TYR A 52 22.84 -29.92 7.53
C TYR A 52 23.46 -28.54 7.33
N LYS A 53 24.58 -28.44 6.61
CA LYS A 53 25.13 -27.13 6.21
C LYS A 53 24.15 -26.35 5.35
N TYR A 54 23.60 -26.98 4.31
CA TYR A 54 22.65 -26.35 3.42
C TYR A 54 21.39 -25.90 4.17
N ALA A 55 20.82 -26.75 5.02
CA ALA A 55 19.65 -26.42 5.83
C ALA A 55 19.92 -25.23 6.75
N LEU A 56 21.13 -25.14 7.34
CA LEU A 56 21.53 -24.01 8.15
C LEU A 56 21.71 -22.73 7.31
N GLU A 57 22.31 -22.81 6.12
CA GLU A 57 22.44 -21.68 5.21
C GLU A 57 21.07 -21.15 4.78
N VAL A 58 20.14 -22.05 4.44
CA VAL A 58 18.75 -21.73 4.14
C VAL A 58 18.09 -21.09 5.36
N LEU A 59 18.25 -21.65 6.57
CA LEU A 59 17.70 -21.07 7.79
C LEU A 59 18.25 -19.65 8.03
N ILE A 60 19.57 -19.47 7.96
CA ILE A 60 20.24 -18.16 8.11
C ILE A 60 19.71 -17.18 7.05
N SER A 61 19.58 -17.62 5.80
CA SER A 61 19.00 -16.79 4.73
C SER A 61 17.58 -16.33 5.08
N ARG A 62 16.78 -17.24 5.66
CA ARG A 62 15.37 -17.00 6.03
C ARG A 62 15.19 -16.22 7.33
N THR A 63 16.22 -16.10 8.17
CA THR A 63 16.12 -15.51 9.53
C THR A 63 16.96 -14.26 9.70
N VAL A 64 18.20 -14.23 9.21
CA VAL A 64 19.09 -13.06 9.30
C VAL A 64 18.72 -11.99 8.30
N PHE A 65 18.36 -12.40 7.08
CA PHE A 65 18.00 -11.47 6.01
C PHE A 65 16.49 -11.25 5.91
N LYS A 66 15.73 -11.72 6.91
CA LYS A 66 14.32 -11.40 7.03
C LYS A 66 14.18 -9.91 7.36
N PRO A 67 13.36 -9.14 6.62
CA PRO A 67 13.07 -7.76 6.99
C PRO A 67 12.46 -7.72 8.40
N SER A 68 12.97 -6.84 9.26
CA SER A 68 12.44 -6.68 10.61
C SER A 68 11.00 -6.19 10.53
N LEU A 69 10.07 -6.98 11.06
CA LEU A 69 8.67 -6.59 11.14
C LEU A 69 8.42 -5.87 12.45
N THR A 70 7.60 -4.82 12.39
CA THR A 70 7.11 -4.09 13.56
C THR A 70 5.58 -4.04 13.45
N THR A 71 4.91 -4.15 14.60
CA THR A 71 3.45 -4.11 14.66
C THR A 71 2.98 -2.66 14.75
N TYR A 72 2.08 -2.29 13.85
CA TYR A 72 1.48 -0.97 13.74
C TYR A 72 -0.03 -1.08 13.79
N LYS A 73 -0.69 -0.10 14.42
CA LYS A 73 -2.14 0.06 14.32
C LYS A 73 -2.45 1.13 13.28
N LEU A 74 -2.98 0.72 12.13
CA LEU A 74 -3.20 1.59 10.97
C LEU A 74 -4.68 1.59 10.58
N VAL A 75 -5.22 2.75 10.23
CA VAL A 75 -6.44 2.81 9.44
C VAL A 75 -6.05 2.84 7.97
N LEU A 76 -6.43 1.82 7.21
CA LEU A 76 -6.22 1.82 5.76
C LEU A 76 -7.34 2.65 5.10
N PHE A 77 -6.99 3.59 4.24
CA PHE A 77 -7.98 4.54 3.67
C PHE A 77 -7.87 4.74 2.17
N GLY A 78 -6.74 4.38 1.54
CA GLY A 78 -6.55 4.54 0.12
C GLY A 78 -5.79 3.38 -0.52
N ASP A 79 -6.07 3.15 -1.79
CA ASP A 79 -5.51 2.06 -2.59
C ASP A 79 -5.42 2.47 -4.06
N THR A 80 -4.27 2.26 -4.67
CA THR A 80 -4.06 2.56 -6.10
C THR A 80 -4.60 1.47 -7.02
N GLY A 81 -5.01 0.33 -6.47
CA GLY A 81 -5.22 -0.90 -7.22
C GLY A 81 -3.91 -1.47 -7.78
N LYS A 82 -4.05 -2.58 -8.51
CA LYS A 82 -2.93 -3.28 -9.17
C LYS A 82 -2.44 -2.48 -10.38
N LEU A 83 -1.16 -2.13 -10.36
CA LEU A 83 -0.46 -1.43 -11.44
C LEU A 83 0.64 -2.34 -12.00
N ILE A 84 0.81 -2.31 -13.32
CA ILE A 84 1.94 -2.97 -14.00
C ILE A 84 3.03 -1.92 -14.25
N THR A 85 4.22 -2.17 -13.69
CA THR A 85 5.38 -1.31 -13.86
C THR A 85 5.99 -1.44 -15.27
N ARG A 86 6.86 -0.49 -15.65
CA ARG A 86 7.62 -0.56 -16.92
C ARG A 86 8.47 -1.83 -17.06
N SER A 87 8.90 -2.41 -15.94
CA SER A 87 9.63 -3.69 -15.89
C SER A 87 8.71 -4.92 -15.90
N ASN A 88 7.44 -4.75 -16.27
CA ASN A 88 6.42 -5.80 -16.30
C ASN A 88 6.22 -6.53 -14.95
N ARG A 89 6.39 -5.82 -13.83
CA ARG A 89 6.12 -6.34 -12.48
C ARG A 89 4.87 -5.70 -11.91
N ALA A 90 4.03 -6.50 -11.27
CA ALA A 90 2.86 -6.03 -10.55
C ALA A 90 3.27 -5.32 -9.25
N MET A 91 2.60 -4.19 -8.98
CA MET A 91 2.75 -3.42 -7.75
C MET A 91 1.40 -2.83 -7.36
N ARG A 92 1.15 -2.71 -6.06
CA ARG A 92 0.00 -2.01 -5.51
C ARG A 92 0.47 -1.16 -4.34
N MET A 93 -0.08 0.04 -4.20
CA MET A 93 0.20 0.92 -3.08
C MET A 93 -1.09 1.12 -2.29
N VAL A 94 -1.03 0.82 -1.00
CA VAL A 94 -2.11 1.10 -0.05
C VAL A 94 -1.63 2.17 0.92
N PHE A 95 -2.51 3.08 1.30
CA PHE A 95 -2.22 4.17 2.20
C PHE A 95 -2.94 3.94 3.52
N GLY A 96 -2.19 4.13 4.60
CA GLY A 96 -2.67 4.00 5.96
C GLY A 96 -2.40 5.26 6.77
N TYR A 97 -3.12 5.42 7.88
CA TYR A 97 -2.87 6.46 8.87
C TYR A 97 -2.80 5.85 10.26
N GLY A 98 -1.78 6.21 11.03
CA GLY A 98 -1.61 5.69 12.38
C GLY A 98 -0.43 6.32 13.10
N ASN A 99 -0.19 5.86 14.32
CA ASN A 99 0.94 6.30 15.13
C ASN A 99 2.19 5.49 14.78
N ILE A 100 3.17 6.16 14.19
CA ILE A 100 4.47 5.60 13.83
C ILE A 100 5.51 6.32 14.69
N ASP A 101 6.19 5.58 15.56
CA ASP A 101 7.25 6.12 16.43
C ASP A 101 6.80 7.37 17.22
N GLY A 102 5.58 7.34 17.76
CA GLY A 102 5.01 8.43 18.56
C GLY A 102 4.34 9.54 17.74
N LYS A 103 4.41 9.50 16.40
CA LYS A 103 3.84 10.52 15.52
C LYS A 103 2.69 9.97 14.69
N ASN A 104 1.55 10.65 14.71
CA ASN A 104 0.47 10.31 13.79
C ASN A 104 0.82 10.82 12.39
N MET A 105 0.81 9.92 11.41
CA MET A 105 1.15 10.26 10.03
C MET A 105 0.51 9.32 9.03
N VAL A 106 0.49 9.78 7.78
CA VAL A 106 0.15 8.96 6.61
C VAL A 106 1.35 8.12 6.22
N VAL A 107 1.11 6.84 5.99
CA VAL A 107 2.09 5.85 5.54
C VAL A 107 1.66 5.22 4.22
N LYS A 108 2.64 4.82 3.44
CA LYS A 108 2.47 4.12 2.16
C LYS A 108 3.01 2.70 2.28
N LEU A 109 2.12 1.73 2.12
CA LEU A 109 2.39 0.30 2.12
C LEU A 109 2.60 -0.14 0.67
N ILE A 110 3.76 -0.72 0.38
CA ILE A 110 4.14 -1.19 -0.95
C ILE A 110 3.99 -2.70 -1.02
N PHE A 111 3.06 -3.15 -1.87
CA PHE A 111 2.86 -4.56 -2.22
C PHE A 111 3.54 -4.82 -3.56
N ARG A 112 4.23 -5.95 -3.66
CA ARG A 112 4.92 -6.40 -4.89
C ARG A 112 4.59 -7.85 -5.17
N GLU A 113 4.66 -8.21 -6.44
CA GLU A 113 4.65 -9.61 -6.90
C GLU A 113 3.45 -10.39 -6.34
N ASP A 114 3.68 -11.41 -5.54
CA ASP A 114 2.66 -12.29 -4.95
C ASP A 114 1.76 -11.60 -3.92
N MET A 115 2.22 -10.49 -3.32
CA MET A 115 1.45 -9.79 -2.30
C MET A 115 0.38 -8.85 -2.87
N VAL A 116 0.43 -8.49 -4.16
CA VAL A 116 -0.45 -7.43 -4.73
C VAL A 116 -1.93 -7.74 -4.64
N ASP A 117 -2.28 -9.02 -4.63
CA ASP A 117 -3.65 -9.52 -4.60
C ASP A 117 -4.16 -9.74 -3.15
N THR A 118 -3.44 -9.26 -2.13
CA THR A 118 -3.87 -9.33 -0.71
C THR A 118 -5.19 -8.57 -0.51
N GLU A 119 -6.23 -9.23 -0.03
CA GLU A 119 -7.54 -8.61 0.20
C GLU A 119 -7.56 -7.72 1.45
N LEU A 120 -7.85 -6.44 1.23
CA LEU A 120 -7.89 -5.41 2.27
C LEU A 120 -9.13 -4.55 2.08
N ASP A 121 -9.79 -4.27 3.18
CA ASP A 121 -10.99 -3.45 3.25
C ASP A 121 -10.57 -2.04 3.67
N MET A 122 -11.01 -1.03 2.92
CA MET A 122 -10.72 0.36 3.23
C MET A 122 -11.60 0.85 4.40
N MET A 123 -11.18 1.93 5.04
CA MET A 123 -11.84 2.52 6.22
C MET A 123 -11.99 1.55 7.38
N ARG A 124 -11.01 0.66 7.55
CA ARG A 124 -10.89 -0.21 8.72
C ARG A 124 -9.59 0.02 9.44
N ILE A 125 -9.65 -0.11 10.76
CA ILE A 125 -8.49 -0.24 11.62
C ILE A 125 -7.95 -1.66 11.43
N TYR A 126 -6.63 -1.77 11.29
CA TYR A 126 -5.86 -2.99 11.24
C TYR A 126 -4.74 -2.96 12.26
N GLU A 127 -4.40 -4.12 12.80
CA GLU A 127 -3.12 -4.39 13.41
C GLU A 127 -2.21 -5.08 12.37
N CYS A 128 -1.24 -4.33 11.86
CA CYS A 128 -0.38 -4.75 10.77
C CYS A 128 1.03 -5.07 11.25
N SER A 129 1.59 -6.22 10.90
CA SER A 129 3.04 -6.46 11.06
C SER A 129 3.74 -6.16 9.74
N LEU A 130 4.56 -5.11 9.69
CA LEU A 130 5.13 -4.58 8.45
C LEU A 130 6.62 -4.28 8.58
N SER A 131 7.34 -4.34 7.46
CA SER A 131 8.73 -3.90 7.40
C SER A 131 8.79 -2.42 7.06
N GLN A 132 9.40 -1.61 7.93
CA GLN A 132 9.59 -0.19 7.64
C GLN A 132 10.84 0.05 6.78
N SER A 133 10.80 1.04 5.90
CA SER A 133 11.96 1.51 5.17
C SER A 133 12.93 2.24 6.09
N THR A 134 14.23 1.95 5.98
CA THR A 134 15.27 2.67 6.73
C THR A 134 15.54 4.08 6.20
N LYS A 135 15.02 4.43 5.02
CA LYS A 135 15.23 5.73 4.38
C LYS A 135 14.10 6.74 4.63
N ASP A 136 12.88 6.25 4.83
CA ASP A 136 11.69 7.08 5.05
C ASP A 136 10.70 6.28 5.90
N SER A 137 10.45 6.73 7.12
CA SER A 137 9.57 6.06 8.08
C SER A 137 8.12 5.96 7.61
N ARG A 138 7.72 6.77 6.61
CA ARG A 138 6.40 6.73 5.98
C ARG A 138 6.26 5.62 4.95
N ILE A 139 7.34 4.96 4.56
CA ILE A 139 7.31 3.87 3.57
C ILE A 139 7.43 2.54 4.29
N MET A 140 6.45 1.68 4.05
CA MET A 140 6.39 0.32 4.58
C MET A 140 6.34 -0.69 3.44
N PHE A 141 7.00 -1.82 3.62
CA PHE A 141 7.02 -2.93 2.68
C PHE A 141 6.20 -4.08 3.24
N VAL A 142 5.32 -4.58 2.39
CA VAL A 142 4.56 -5.80 2.65
C VAL A 142 5.34 -6.97 2.08
N THR A 143 5.55 -7.97 2.92
CA THR A 143 6.27 -9.20 2.63
C THR A 143 5.35 -10.38 2.89
N LYS A 144 5.75 -11.57 2.44
CA LYS A 144 5.06 -12.83 2.76
C LYS A 144 4.86 -13.09 4.26
N ASP A 145 5.65 -12.44 5.10
CA ASP A 145 5.60 -12.58 6.56
C ASP A 145 4.75 -11.48 7.22
N SER A 146 4.28 -10.50 6.44
CA SER A 146 3.44 -9.43 6.95
C SER A 146 2.04 -9.95 7.30
N THR A 147 1.45 -9.38 8.34
CA THR A 147 0.10 -9.75 8.78
C THR A 147 -0.81 -8.53 8.80
N PHE A 148 -2.11 -8.77 8.60
CA PHE A 148 -3.17 -7.78 8.66
C PHE A 148 -4.29 -8.35 9.55
N ALA A 149 -4.15 -8.18 10.86
CA ALA A 149 -5.10 -8.67 11.86
C ALA A 149 -6.09 -7.58 12.27
N LEU A 150 -7.18 -7.97 12.96
CA LEU A 150 -8.22 -7.09 13.49
C LEU A 150 -8.81 -6.12 12.46
N LYS A 151 -9.91 -6.48 11.78
CA LYS A 151 -10.55 -5.63 10.74
C LYS A 151 -11.73 -4.80 11.29
N GLN A 152 -11.48 -3.85 12.19
CA GLN A 152 -12.58 -3.07 12.78
C GLN A 152 -13.04 -1.95 11.83
N PRO A 153 -14.32 -1.91 11.41
CA PRO A 153 -14.83 -0.84 10.54
C PRO A 153 -14.89 0.50 11.28
N LEU A 154 -14.65 1.58 10.55
CA LEU A 154 -14.93 2.93 11.01
C LEU A 154 -16.36 3.35 10.64
N MET A 155 -17.06 3.93 11.60
CA MET A 155 -18.35 4.57 11.37
C MET A 155 -18.19 5.80 10.46
N PRO A 156 -19.20 6.20 9.66
CA PRO A 156 -19.09 7.31 8.72
C PRO A 156 -18.58 8.63 9.33
N GLU A 157 -19.03 8.99 10.53
CA GLU A 157 -18.58 10.17 11.25
C GLU A 157 -17.10 10.10 11.65
N GLN A 158 -16.59 8.89 11.91
CA GLN A 158 -15.19 8.63 12.22
C GLN A 158 -14.32 8.75 10.97
N GLN A 159 -14.84 8.34 9.80
CA GLN A 159 -14.12 8.46 8.53
C GLN A 159 -13.86 9.92 8.17
N ARG A 160 -14.86 10.80 8.28
CA ARG A 160 -14.68 12.25 8.06
C ARG A 160 -13.71 12.87 9.06
N SER A 161 -13.88 12.53 10.33
CA SER A 161 -13.00 13.01 11.41
C SER A 161 -11.54 12.56 11.20
N LEU A 162 -11.34 11.38 10.59
CA LEU A 162 -10.03 10.87 10.26
C LEU A 162 -9.36 11.68 9.15
N LEU A 163 -10.07 11.98 8.06
CA LEU A 163 -9.53 12.80 6.97
C LEU A 163 -9.10 14.18 7.46
N ALA A 164 -9.91 14.81 8.32
CA ALA A 164 -9.55 16.09 8.93
C ALA A 164 -8.24 16.03 9.75
N LYS A 165 -7.97 14.89 10.41
CA LYS A 165 -6.72 14.67 11.16
C LYS A 165 -5.51 14.45 10.28
N MET A 166 -5.68 14.03 9.03
CA MET A 166 -4.58 13.83 8.08
C MET A 166 -4.01 15.17 7.58
N GLY A 167 -4.77 16.27 7.69
CA GLY A 167 -4.30 17.62 7.36
C GLY A 167 -4.06 17.85 5.88
N PHE A 168 -4.77 17.13 5.00
CA PHE A 168 -4.73 17.38 3.56
C PHE A 168 -5.44 18.68 3.21
N ASP A 169 -4.91 19.41 2.24
CA ASP A 169 -5.55 20.65 1.78
C ASP A 169 -6.86 20.31 1.05
N VAL A 170 -7.94 20.99 1.45
CA VAL A 170 -9.21 20.93 0.73
C VAL A 170 -9.13 21.93 -0.42
N ILE A 171 -9.37 21.43 -1.64
CA ILE A 171 -9.35 22.22 -2.86
C ILE A 171 -10.73 22.25 -3.50
N THR A 172 -10.96 23.29 -4.29
CA THR A 172 -12.15 23.54 -5.11
C THR A 172 -11.74 23.66 -6.56
N SER A 173 -12.70 23.65 -7.49
CA SER A 173 -12.43 23.81 -8.92
C SER A 173 -11.72 25.13 -9.19
N ALA A 174 -12.07 26.19 -8.43
CA ALA A 174 -11.44 27.51 -8.51
C ALA A 174 -9.98 27.54 -8.00
N THR A 175 -9.63 26.69 -7.04
CA THR A 175 -8.31 26.68 -6.38
C THR A 175 -7.41 25.52 -6.82
N ALA A 176 -7.94 24.55 -7.57
CA ALA A 176 -7.23 23.35 -7.99
C ALA A 176 -5.96 23.67 -8.79
N ARG A 177 -5.98 24.71 -9.62
CA ARG A 177 -4.84 25.09 -10.47
C ARG A 177 -3.66 25.67 -9.68
N THR A 178 -3.92 26.33 -8.56
CA THR A 178 -2.88 26.89 -7.68
C THR A 178 -2.44 25.92 -6.59
N ASN A 179 -3.20 24.84 -6.36
CA ASN A 179 -2.93 23.82 -5.34
C ASN A 179 -2.54 22.48 -5.98
N ILE A 180 -1.53 22.52 -6.85
CA ILE A 180 -0.94 21.33 -7.47
C ILE A 180 0.01 20.64 -6.49
N SER A 181 -0.09 19.31 -6.38
CA SER A 181 0.81 18.53 -5.55
C SER A 181 2.28 18.73 -5.93
N ALA A 182 3.14 18.81 -4.91
CA ALA A 182 4.57 18.95 -5.03
C ALA A 182 5.19 17.83 -5.87
N VAL A 183 6.34 18.12 -6.46
CA VAL A 183 7.11 17.19 -7.27
C VAL A 183 8.41 16.86 -6.54
N ASP A 184 8.72 15.58 -6.44
CA ASP A 184 9.96 15.08 -5.84
C ASP A 184 11.19 15.40 -6.71
N GLY A 185 12.38 15.17 -6.17
CA GLY A 185 13.65 15.40 -6.87
C GLY A 185 13.84 14.57 -8.16
N ASN A 186 12.95 13.62 -8.45
CA ASN A 186 12.95 12.81 -9.67
C ASN A 186 11.87 13.24 -10.67
N GLY A 187 11.18 14.36 -10.44
CA GLY A 187 10.12 14.83 -11.32
C GLY A 187 8.80 14.06 -11.16
N ARG A 188 8.62 13.30 -10.08
CA ARG A 188 7.38 12.56 -9.79
C ARG A 188 6.56 13.30 -8.76
N THR A 189 5.24 13.29 -8.91
CA THR A 189 4.34 13.85 -7.89
C THR A 189 4.59 13.17 -6.53
N ASP A 190 4.77 13.97 -5.48
CA ASP A 190 4.91 13.47 -4.13
C ASP A 190 3.61 12.78 -3.71
N ALA A 191 3.72 11.49 -3.42
CA ALA A 191 2.58 10.66 -3.05
C ALA A 191 1.98 11.03 -1.68
N PHE A 192 2.66 11.86 -0.87
CA PHE A 192 2.17 12.32 0.42
C PHE A 192 1.56 13.73 0.38
N ASP A 193 1.78 14.49 -0.69
CA ASP A 193 1.17 15.82 -0.85
C ASP A 193 -0.24 15.72 -1.43
N MET A 194 -1.11 15.07 -0.66
CA MET A 194 -2.49 14.80 -1.08
C MET A 194 -3.39 16.01 -0.85
N LYS A 195 -4.47 16.05 -1.65
CA LYS A 195 -5.54 17.02 -1.61
C LYS A 195 -6.87 16.30 -1.45
N ILE A 196 -7.85 17.00 -0.87
CA ILE A 196 -9.23 16.58 -0.79
C ILE A 196 -10.05 17.42 -1.77
N PHE A 197 -10.88 16.76 -2.58
CA PHE A 197 -11.88 17.41 -3.42
C PHE A 197 -13.24 16.77 -3.16
N GLU A 198 -14.24 17.58 -2.81
CA GLU A 198 -15.61 17.12 -2.62
C GLU A 198 -16.52 17.71 -3.70
N GLY A 199 -17.38 16.86 -4.27
CA GLY A 199 -18.33 17.33 -5.28
C GLY A 199 -19.25 16.22 -5.78
N THR A 200 -20.08 16.57 -6.75
CA THR A 200 -21.02 15.66 -7.41
C THR A 200 -20.41 15.14 -8.71
N ILE A 201 -20.49 13.83 -8.93
CA ILE A 201 -20.05 13.21 -10.17
C ILE A 201 -21.00 13.65 -11.29
N ASN A 202 -20.48 14.39 -12.25
CA ASN A 202 -21.24 14.86 -13.42
C ASN A 202 -21.14 13.89 -14.59
N GLN A 203 -20.00 13.22 -14.75
CA GLN A 203 -19.81 12.23 -15.81
C GLN A 203 -18.92 11.08 -15.36
N VAL A 204 -19.27 9.87 -15.75
CA VAL A 204 -18.43 8.68 -15.59
C VAL A 204 -17.92 8.20 -16.95
N ARG A 205 -16.62 7.96 -17.05
CA ARG A 205 -16.00 7.30 -18.21
C ARG A 205 -15.16 6.12 -17.74
N SER A 206 -15.34 4.97 -18.36
CA SER A 206 -14.55 3.78 -18.06
C SER A 206 -14.17 3.03 -19.33
N GLY A 207 -13.17 2.16 -19.21
CA GLY A 207 -12.73 1.32 -20.31
C GLY A 207 -11.57 0.41 -19.93
N MET A 208 -10.99 -0.22 -20.94
CA MET A 208 -9.85 -1.13 -20.77
C MET A 208 -8.69 -0.68 -21.65
N ARG A 209 -7.48 -0.63 -21.09
CA ARG A 209 -6.24 -0.37 -21.83
C ARG A 209 -5.83 -1.59 -22.65
N SER A 210 -4.95 -1.41 -23.63
CA SER A 210 -4.42 -2.50 -24.47
C SER A 210 -3.72 -3.62 -23.69
N ASN A 211 -3.22 -3.32 -22.48
CA ASN A 211 -2.61 -4.29 -21.57
C ASN A 211 -3.63 -4.97 -20.62
N GLY A 212 -4.93 -4.82 -20.86
CA GLY A 212 -6.00 -5.40 -20.04
C GLY A 212 -6.32 -4.65 -18.75
N THR A 213 -5.63 -3.54 -18.45
CA THR A 213 -5.90 -2.75 -17.23
C THR A 213 -7.17 -1.91 -17.40
N GLN A 214 -8.15 -2.11 -16.53
CA GLN A 214 -9.35 -1.28 -16.46
C GLN A 214 -9.01 0.13 -15.95
N TRP A 215 -9.72 1.13 -16.47
CA TRP A 215 -9.61 2.51 -16.03
C TRP A 215 -10.99 3.11 -15.85
N THR A 216 -11.12 4.00 -14.87
CA THR A 216 -12.32 4.79 -14.59
C THR A 216 -11.91 6.22 -14.30
N VAL A 217 -12.68 7.17 -14.82
CA VAL A 217 -12.49 8.61 -14.66
C VAL A 217 -13.84 9.22 -14.33
N TYR A 218 -13.86 10.04 -13.28
CA TYR A 218 -14.98 10.90 -12.94
C TYR A 218 -14.65 12.34 -13.32
N ASP A 219 -15.62 13.05 -13.88
CA ASP A 219 -15.60 14.52 -13.88
C ASP A 219 -16.52 14.98 -12.76
N ILE A 220 -15.95 15.69 -11.78
CA ILE A 220 -16.64 16.04 -10.54
C ILE A 220 -16.76 17.56 -10.48
N VAL A 221 -17.96 18.03 -10.14
CA VAL A 221 -18.27 19.46 -9.99
C VAL A 221 -18.56 19.75 -8.53
N ASP A 222 -17.91 20.78 -7.98
CA ASP A 222 -18.20 21.28 -6.63
C ASP A 222 -19.37 22.27 -6.63
N SER A 223 -19.85 22.65 -5.45
CA SER A 223 -20.99 23.56 -5.31
C SER A 223 -20.63 25.04 -5.49
N GLU A 224 -19.37 25.35 -5.79
CA GLU A 224 -18.94 26.70 -6.06
C GLU A 224 -19.64 27.19 -7.34
N ILE A 225 -20.20 28.40 -7.31
CA ILE A 225 -20.75 29.06 -8.49
C ILE A 225 -19.97 30.36 -8.65
N SER A 226 -19.10 30.40 -9.65
CA SER A 226 -18.36 31.61 -10.01
C SER A 226 -19.16 32.37 -11.06
N GLU A 227 -19.56 33.60 -10.74
CA GLU A 227 -20.22 34.49 -11.71
C GLU A 227 -19.27 34.93 -12.85
N ALA A 228 -17.96 34.74 -12.70
CA ALA A 228 -16.94 35.32 -13.57
C ALA A 228 -16.17 34.30 -14.42
N SER A 229 -16.43 33.00 -14.28
CA SER A 229 -15.66 31.97 -14.99
C SER A 229 -16.44 30.68 -15.16
N ILE A 230 -16.27 30.03 -16.32
CA ILE A 230 -16.70 28.65 -16.53
C ILE A 230 -15.97 27.81 -15.49
N ILE A 231 -16.71 27.22 -14.55
CA ILE A 231 -16.16 26.25 -13.61
C ILE A 231 -16.00 24.95 -14.38
N GLU A 232 -14.75 24.61 -14.66
CA GLU A 232 -14.43 23.34 -15.30
C GLU A 232 -14.52 22.21 -14.24
N PRO A 233 -15.18 21.10 -14.55
CA PRO A 233 -15.16 19.92 -13.69
C PRO A 233 -13.73 19.47 -13.42
N LEU A 234 -13.45 19.03 -12.19
CA LEU A 234 -12.18 18.37 -11.88
C LEU A 234 -12.21 16.94 -12.43
N THR A 235 -11.29 16.63 -13.34
CA THR A 235 -11.08 15.26 -13.83
C THR A 235 -10.32 14.44 -12.79
N VAL A 236 -10.96 13.40 -12.27
CA VAL A 236 -10.43 12.49 -11.25
C VAL A 236 -10.25 11.09 -11.84
N TRP A 237 -9.00 10.62 -11.87
CA TRP A 237 -8.68 9.23 -12.20
C TRP A 237 -8.89 8.36 -10.98
N VAL A 238 -9.79 7.39 -11.10
CA VAL A 238 -10.27 6.58 -9.98
C VAL A 238 -9.63 5.20 -10.02
N PRO A 239 -9.01 4.75 -8.91
CA PRO A 239 -8.51 3.40 -8.80
C PRO A 239 -9.67 2.40 -8.76
N GLN A 240 -9.49 1.25 -9.41
CA GLN A 240 -10.56 0.25 -9.59
C GLN A 240 -11.30 -0.17 -8.32
N PRO A 241 -10.64 -0.31 -7.14
CA PRO A 241 -11.35 -0.62 -5.90
C PRO A 241 -12.42 0.40 -5.46
N PHE A 242 -12.42 1.60 -6.05
CA PHE A 242 -13.34 2.69 -5.72
C PHE A 242 -14.17 3.16 -6.93
N ALA A 243 -14.14 2.41 -8.03
CA ALA A 243 -14.81 2.74 -9.28
C ALA A 243 -16.26 2.24 -9.33
N GLU A 244 -17.02 2.47 -8.24
CA GLU A 244 -18.38 1.95 -8.06
C GLU A 244 -19.49 3.03 -8.06
N TYR A 245 -19.11 4.31 -7.99
CA TYR A 245 -20.05 5.44 -7.93
C TYR A 245 -20.49 5.92 -9.32
N SER A 246 -21.68 6.49 -9.36
CA SER A 246 -22.42 6.86 -10.57
C SER A 246 -22.62 8.37 -10.70
N GLU A 247 -23.09 8.81 -11.87
CA GLU A 247 -23.49 10.20 -12.09
C GLU A 247 -24.59 10.61 -11.09
N GLY A 248 -24.43 11.80 -10.51
CA GLY A 248 -25.32 12.32 -9.44
C GLY A 248 -24.87 11.98 -8.03
N ASP A 249 -23.99 10.99 -7.83
CA ASP A 249 -23.43 10.71 -6.50
C ASP A 249 -22.52 11.85 -6.03
N ARG A 250 -22.62 12.20 -4.75
CA ARG A 250 -21.71 13.15 -4.11
C ARG A 250 -20.62 12.38 -3.38
N VAL A 251 -19.37 12.70 -3.68
CA VAL A 251 -18.20 11.98 -3.16
C VAL A 251 -17.13 12.92 -2.62
N CYS A 252 -16.29 12.38 -1.73
CA CYS A 252 -15.04 12.96 -1.26
C CYS A 252 -13.88 12.17 -1.88
N CYS A 253 -13.11 12.80 -2.76
CA CYS A 253 -11.94 12.21 -3.37
C CYS A 253 -10.67 12.66 -2.62
N VAL A 254 -9.79 11.72 -2.33
CA VAL A 254 -8.45 11.98 -1.79
C VAL A 254 -7.42 11.52 -2.80
N GLY A 255 -6.50 12.40 -3.18
CA GLY A 255 -5.53 12.09 -4.21
C GLY A 255 -4.46 13.15 -4.38
N THR A 256 -3.62 12.96 -5.39
CA THR A 256 -2.61 13.97 -5.77
C THR A 256 -3.05 14.69 -7.03
N THR A 257 -2.82 15.99 -7.10
CA THR A 257 -3.18 16.83 -8.25
C THR A 257 -1.98 17.12 -9.13
N LYS A 258 -2.21 17.27 -10.44
CA LYS A 258 -1.19 17.69 -11.40
C LYS A 258 -1.81 18.41 -12.58
N LEU A 259 -1.01 19.25 -13.23
CA LEU A 259 -1.38 19.83 -14.52
C LEU A 259 -1.11 18.82 -15.64
N MET A 260 -2.09 18.64 -16.51
CA MET A 260 -1.97 17.90 -17.76
C MET A 260 -2.24 18.81 -18.94
N LYS A 261 -1.64 18.49 -20.08
CA LYS A 261 -1.88 19.18 -21.35
C LYS A 261 -2.72 18.30 -22.26
N ARG A 262 -3.78 18.87 -22.82
CA ARG A 262 -4.57 18.31 -23.91
C ARG A 262 -4.34 19.16 -25.16
N GLN A 263 -4.21 18.52 -26.32
CA GLN A 263 -3.91 19.22 -27.57
C GLN A 263 -5.04 20.21 -27.96
N ASP A 264 -6.25 19.93 -27.51
CA ASP A 264 -7.52 20.61 -27.84
C ASP A 264 -8.03 21.54 -26.73
N GLN A 265 -7.59 21.37 -25.48
CA GLN A 265 -8.13 22.09 -24.31
C GLN A 265 -7.07 22.88 -23.51
N GLY A 266 -5.79 22.82 -23.89
CA GLY A 266 -4.73 23.48 -23.14
C GLY A 266 -4.39 22.74 -21.84
N GLU A 267 -3.99 23.48 -20.80
CA GLU A 267 -3.64 22.92 -19.49
C GLU A 267 -4.88 22.76 -18.62
N TYR A 268 -5.12 21.56 -18.10
CA TYR A 268 -6.20 21.25 -17.17
C TYR A 268 -5.66 20.52 -15.94
N VAL A 269 -6.37 20.62 -14.82
CA VAL A 269 -5.99 19.96 -13.58
C VAL A 269 -6.61 18.56 -13.56
N VAL A 270 -5.81 17.57 -13.18
CA VAL A 270 -6.31 16.24 -12.87
C VAL A 270 -5.94 15.84 -11.46
N MET A 271 -6.81 15.04 -10.83
CA MET A 271 -6.49 14.31 -9.61
C MET A 271 -6.27 12.84 -9.94
N ASN A 272 -5.20 12.25 -9.40
CA ASN A 272 -5.08 10.79 -9.31
C ASN A 272 -5.54 10.41 -7.90
N ALA A 273 -6.78 9.93 -7.80
CA ALA A 273 -7.33 9.52 -6.53
C ALA A 273 -6.64 8.25 -6.03
N ILE A 274 -6.57 8.14 -4.71
CA ILE A 274 -6.26 6.90 -4.01
C ILE A 274 -7.44 6.44 -3.17
N SER A 275 -8.44 7.31 -2.97
CA SER A 275 -9.65 7.02 -2.20
C SER A 275 -10.81 7.83 -2.76
N VAL A 276 -11.98 7.20 -2.85
CA VAL A 276 -13.26 7.87 -3.12
C VAL A 276 -14.24 7.41 -2.04
N ILE A 277 -14.80 8.35 -1.30
CA ILE A 277 -15.64 8.08 -0.15
C ILE A 277 -17.02 8.70 -0.43
N PRO A 278 -18.11 7.95 -0.29
CA PRO A 278 -19.43 8.48 -0.57
C PRO A 278 -19.83 9.50 0.50
N ILE A 279 -20.42 10.60 0.05
CA ILE A 279 -21.08 11.60 0.90
C ILE A 279 -22.59 11.39 0.84
N VAL A 280 -23.13 11.30 -0.39
CA VAL A 280 -24.53 10.98 -0.69
C VAL A 280 -24.51 10.08 -1.93
N VAL A 281 -25.14 8.92 -1.84
CA VAL A 281 -25.30 7.99 -2.97
C VAL A 281 -26.75 8.05 -3.40
N MET A 282 -27.01 8.29 -4.67
CA MET A 282 -28.34 8.18 -5.24
C MET A 282 -28.67 6.69 -5.36
N HIS A 283 -29.73 6.26 -4.68
CA HIS A 283 -30.31 4.96 -4.95
C HIS A 283 -31.25 5.12 -6.13
N GLU A 284 -31.07 4.33 -7.19
CA GLU A 284 -32.10 4.17 -8.22
C GLU A 284 -33.37 3.63 -7.53
N GLU A 285 -34.50 4.33 -7.70
CA GLU A 285 -35.84 3.82 -7.35
C GLU A 285 -36.30 2.75 -8.34
#